data_AF-A0A0B0Q1Q7-F1
#
_entry.id   AF-A0A0B0Q1Q7-F1
#
_cell.length_a   1.000
_cell.length_b   1.000
_cell.length_c   1.000
_cell.angle_alpha   90.00
_cell.angle_beta   90.00
_cell.angle_gamma   90.00
#
_symmetry.space_group_name_H-M   'P 1'
#
loop_
_entity.id
_entity.type
_entity.pdbx_description
1 polymer ?
#
loop_
_entity_poly.entity_id
_entity_poly.type
_entity_poly.pdbx_seq_one_letter_code
_entity_poly.pdbx_strand_id
1 'polypeptide(L)'
;MEQRIAIIHENTINMILEQQQMILQLLQGKNRSELGAFCNVREAAQILSVSEQKIRQMIDNDELKYKKLGRSIRIYRSSLM
;
A
#
# COMPACT_ATOMS: atom_id res chain seq x y z
N MET A 1 -25.50 25.60 32.45
CA MET A 1 -24.97 24.22 32.65
C MET A 1 -25.30 23.35 31.44
N GLU A 2 -26.56 23.36 30.99
CA GLU A 2 -27.05 22.62 29.81
C GLU A 2 -26.33 22.96 28.49
N GLN A 3 -26.04 24.24 28.22
CA GLN A 3 -25.27 24.63 27.02
C GLN A 3 -23.86 24.04 26.98
N ARG A 4 -23.18 23.91 28.13
CA ARG A 4 -21.85 23.27 28.18
C ARG A 4 -21.93 21.78 27.88
N ILE A 5 -22.98 21.11 28.35
CA ILE A 5 -23.23 19.69 28.09
C ILE A 5 -23.51 19.46 26.60
N ALA A 6 -24.31 20.33 25.97
CA ALA A 6 -24.60 20.28 24.54
C ALA A 6 -23.33 20.39 23.69
N ILE A 7 -22.44 21.33 24.00
CA ILE A 7 -21.16 21.53 23.29
C ILE A 7 -20.24 20.30 23.44
N ILE A 8 -20.18 19.70 24.64
CA ILE A 8 -19.37 18.49 24.87
C ILE A 8 -19.90 17.31 24.05
N HIS A 9 -21.22 17.14 23.98
CA HIS A 9 -21.83 16.09 23.17
C HIS A 9 -21.58 16.30 21.68
N GLU A 10 -21.73 17.53 21.17
CA GLU A 10 -21.46 17.86 19.77
C GLU A 10 -20.01 17.55 19.37
N ASN A 11 -19.04 17.95 20.20
CA ASN A 11 -17.62 17.66 19.97
C ASN A 11 -17.34 16.15 19.97
N THR A 12 -17.97 15.42 20.89
CA THR A 12 -17.82 13.96 20.99
C THR A 12 -18.38 13.26 19.76
N ILE A 13 -19.54 13.70 19.26
CA ILE A 13 -20.16 13.17 18.04
C ILE A 13 -19.25 13.42 16.83
N ASN A 14 -18.71 14.63 16.69
CA ASN A 14 -17.80 14.96 15.58
C ASN A 14 -16.54 14.08 15.59
N MET A 15 -15.94 13.87 16.78
CA MET A 15 -14.78 12.98 16.93
C MET A 15 -15.10 11.52 16.55
N ILE A 16 -16.28 11.02 16.92
CA ILE A 16 -16.72 9.66 16.55
C ILE A 16 -16.90 9.56 15.03
N LEU A 17 -17.50 10.57 14.39
CA LEU A 17 -17.73 10.58 12.94
C LEU A 17 -16.40 10.59 12.15
N GLU A 18 -15.41 11.36 12.60
CA GLU A 18 -14.07 11.36 12.00
C GLU A 18 -13.38 9.99 12.11
N GLN A 19 -13.44 9.36 13.29
CA GLN A 19 -12.89 8.02 13.49
C GLN A 19 -13.59 6.97 12.60
N GLN A 20 -14.92 7.04 12.47
CA GLN A 20 -15.68 6.14 11.59
C GLN A 20 -15.30 6.32 10.11
N GLN A 21 -15.08 7.56 9.65
CA GLN A 21 -14.60 7.80 8.28
C GLN A 21 -13.21 7.20 8.04
N MET A 22 -12.31 7.33 9.01
CA MET A 22 -10.97 6.73 8.92
C MET A 22 -11.04 5.19 8.82
N ILE A 23 -11.86 4.57 9.67
CA ILE A 23 -12.08 3.11 9.65
C ILE A 23 -12.67 2.68 8.30
N LEU A 24 -13.65 3.40 7.78
CA LEU A 24 -14.24 3.12 6.47
C LEU A 24 -13.20 3.22 5.34
N GLN A 25 -12.30 4.20 5.36
CA GLN A 25 -11.22 4.32 4.37
C GLN A 25 -10.23 3.14 4.43
N LEU A 26 -9.92 2.67 5.64
CA LEU A 26 -9.08 1.48 5.85
C LEU A 26 -9.77 0.21 5.34
N LEU A 27 -11.04 0.01 5.68
CA LEU A 27 -11.84 -1.16 5.28
C LEU A 27 -12.15 -1.20 3.78
N GLN A 28 -12.44 -0.05 3.16
CA GLN A 28 -12.69 0.06 1.73
C GLN A 28 -11.43 -0.21 0.89
N GLY A 29 -10.26 -0.37 1.51
CA GLY A 29 -9.02 -0.63 0.79
C GLY A 29 -8.72 0.47 -0.22
N LYS A 30 -9.13 1.73 0.02
CA LYS A 30 -8.72 2.87 -0.82
C LYS A 30 -7.21 3.17 -0.70
N ASN A 31 -6.53 2.51 0.24
CA ASN A 31 -5.07 2.35 0.29
C ASN A 31 -4.55 1.12 -0.49
N ARG A 32 -5.38 0.42 -1.25
CA ARG A 32 -4.94 -0.46 -2.35
C ARG A 32 -4.69 0.40 -3.59
N SER A 33 -3.85 1.41 -3.42
CA SER A 33 -2.99 1.77 -4.52
C SER A 33 -2.27 0.49 -4.95
N GLU A 34 -2.08 0.30 -6.25
CA GLU A 34 -1.27 -0.77 -6.83
C GLU A 34 0.14 -0.90 -6.18
N LEU A 35 0.56 0.06 -5.34
CA LEU A 35 1.65 -0.03 -4.36
C LEU A 35 1.74 -1.36 -3.60
N GLY A 36 0.62 -2.05 -3.35
CA GLY A 36 0.61 -3.38 -2.72
C GLY A 36 0.90 -4.54 -3.68
N ALA A 37 0.50 -4.43 -4.95
CA ALA A 37 0.62 -5.49 -5.94
C ALA A 37 2.01 -5.55 -6.58
N PHE A 38 2.70 -4.41 -6.63
CA PHE A 38 4.00 -4.28 -7.28
C PHE A 38 5.10 -3.87 -6.31
N CYS A 39 6.33 -4.25 -6.63
CA CYS A 39 7.54 -3.77 -5.98
C CYS A 39 8.58 -3.36 -7.04
N ASN A 40 9.60 -2.61 -6.62
CA ASN A 40 10.75 -2.27 -7.47
C ASN A 40 11.85 -3.36 -7.38
N VAL A 41 12.91 -3.23 -8.17
CA VAL A 41 14.03 -4.19 -8.23
C VAL A 41 14.72 -4.35 -6.87
N ARG A 42 14.94 -3.26 -6.14
CA ARG A 42 15.58 -3.27 -4.82
C ARG A 42 14.71 -4.00 -3.78
N GLU A 43 13.41 -3.74 -3.78
CA GLU A 43 12.46 -4.42 -2.91
C GLU A 43 12.37 -5.92 -3.23
N ALA A 44 12.34 -6.29 -4.52
CA ALA A 44 12.35 -7.70 -4.92
C ALA A 44 13.62 -8.44 -4.49
N ALA A 45 14.78 -7.77 -4.60
CA ALA A 45 16.07 -8.29 -4.14
C ALA A 45 16.06 -8.57 -2.63
N GLN A 46 15.46 -7.68 -1.83
CA GLN A 46 15.28 -7.88 -0.40
C GLN A 46 14.34 -9.05 -0.08
N ILE A 47 13.21 -9.18 -0.79
CA ILE A 47 12.23 -10.26 -0.59
C ILE A 47 12.87 -11.62 -0.87
N LEU A 48 13.57 -11.76 -1.99
CA LEU A 48 14.20 -13.02 -2.40
C LEU A 48 15.58 -13.25 -1.76
N SER A 49 16.11 -12.28 -0.99
CA SER A 49 17.46 -12.33 -0.41
C SER A 49 18.57 -12.55 -1.45
N VAL A 50 18.47 -11.89 -2.61
CA VAL A 50 19.45 -11.94 -3.71
C VAL A 50 19.92 -10.54 -4.10
N SER A 51 20.91 -10.45 -4.99
CA SER A 51 21.36 -9.16 -5.51
C SER A 51 20.37 -8.56 -6.52
N GLU A 52 20.36 -7.22 -6.65
CA GLU A 52 19.57 -6.54 -7.70
C GLU A 52 19.94 -6.99 -9.11
N GLN A 53 21.20 -7.36 -9.33
CA GLN A 53 21.66 -7.91 -10.61
C GLN A 53 21.03 -9.27 -10.90
N LYS A 54 20.89 -10.14 -9.88
CA LYS A 54 20.19 -11.41 -10.04
C LYS A 54 18.72 -11.20 -10.38
N ILE A 55 18.05 -10.24 -9.75
CA ILE A 55 16.66 -9.88 -10.11
C ILE A 55 16.56 -9.43 -11.57
N ARG A 56 17.51 -8.63 -12.07
CA ARG A 56 17.52 -8.23 -13.49
C ARG A 56 17.71 -9.41 -14.43
N GLN A 57 18.60 -10.35 -14.10
CA GLN A 57 18.75 -11.60 -14.85
C GLN A 57 17.46 -12.44 -14.85
N MET A 58 16.78 -12.53 -13.71
CA MET A 58 15.49 -13.25 -13.63
C MET A 58 14.41 -12.58 -14.49
N ILE A 59 14.44 -11.25 -14.62
CA ILE A 59 13.58 -10.50 -15.54
C ILE A 59 13.95 -10.81 -17.00
N ASP A 60 15.24 -10.82 -17.33
CA ASP A 60 15.73 -11.10 -18.69
C ASP A 60 15.47 -12.56 -19.12
N ASN A 61 15.39 -13.48 -18.15
CA ASN A 61 15.05 -14.89 -18.34
C ASN A 61 13.53 -15.17 -18.30
N ASP A 62 12.68 -14.14 -18.20
CA ASP A 62 11.22 -14.26 -18.02
C ASP A 62 10.76 -15.09 -16.80
N GLU A 63 11.59 -15.18 -15.76
CA GLU A 63 11.28 -15.90 -14.51
C GLU A 63 10.35 -15.10 -13.58
N LEU A 64 10.27 -13.77 -13.75
CA LEU A 64 9.44 -12.88 -12.93
C LEU A 64 8.40 -12.17 -13.79
N LYS A 65 7.18 -12.04 -13.27
CA LYS A 65 6.17 -11.20 -13.91
C LYS A 65 6.46 -9.74 -13.60
N TYR A 66 6.52 -8.90 -14.62
CA TYR A 66 6.78 -7.48 -14.46
C TYR A 66 6.04 -6.62 -15.49
N LYS A 67 5.98 -5.31 -15.22
CA LYS A 67 5.45 -4.27 -16.11
C LYS A 67 6.49 -3.17 -16.26
N LYS A 68 6.75 -2.74 -17.50
CA LYS A 68 7.57 -1.55 -17.79
C LYS A 68 6.70 -0.30 -17.70
N LEU A 69 7.19 0.71 -16.97
CA LEU A 69 6.61 2.05 -16.85
C LEU A 69 7.69 3.04 -17.24
N GLY A 70 7.79 3.30 -18.54
CA GLY A 70 8.92 4.04 -19.12
C GLY A 70 10.25 3.31 -18.89
N ARG A 71 11.18 3.97 -18.20
CA ARG A 71 12.48 3.38 -17.81
C ARG A 71 12.42 2.56 -16.51
N SER A 72 11.31 2.62 -15.78
CA SER A 72 11.14 1.92 -14.51
C SER A 72 10.52 0.54 -14.71
N ILE A 73 10.94 -0.42 -13.89
CA ILE A 73 10.39 -1.78 -13.85
C ILE A 73 9.59 -1.93 -12.56
N ARG A 74 8.36 -2.42 -12.68
CA ARG A 74 7.49 -2.81 -11.57
C ARG A 74 7.29 -4.33 -11.62
N ILE A 75 7.75 -5.03 -10.59
CA ILE A 75 7.68 -6.48 -10.47
C ILE A 75 6.41 -6.82 -9.69
N TYR A 76 5.63 -7.80 -10.15
CA TYR A 76 4.46 -8.26 -9.41
C TYR A 76 4.92 -9.03 -8.17
N ARG A 77 4.46 -8.65 -6.97
CA ARG A 77 4.82 -9.38 -5.73
C ARG A 77 4.38 -10.84 -5.77
N SER A 78 3.32 -11.16 -6.52
CA SER A 78 2.83 -12.52 -6.73
C SER A 78 3.78 -13.44 -7.49
N SER A 79 4.83 -12.92 -8.14
CA SER A 79 5.87 -13.76 -8.76
C SER A 79 7.11 -13.93 -7.88
N LEU A 80 7.10 -13.40 -6.65
CA LEU A 80 8.20 -13.51 -5.69
C LEU A 80 7.87 -14.50 -4.54
N MET A 81 6.69 -15.11 -4.55
CA MET A 81 6.18 -16.08 -3.58
C MET A 81 5.84 -17.40 -4.27
#